data_AF-A0A8F9WFK4-F1
#
_entry.id   AF-A0A8F9WFK4-F1
#
_cell.length_a   1.000
_cell.length_b   1.000
_cell.length_c   1.000
_cell.angle_alpha   90.00
_cell.angle_beta   90.00
_cell.angle_gamma   90.00
#
_symmetry.space_group_name_H-M   'P 1'
#
loop_
_entity.id
_entity.type
_entity.pdbx_description
1 polymer ?
#
loop_
_entity_poly.entity_id
_entity_poly.type
_entity_poly.pdbx_seq_one_letter_code
_entity_poly.pdbx_strand_id
1 'polypeptide(L)'
;MTEMKLKIRQQAFTLTLCTIVFVAVYNFCTWYASSLEHVPSFTFDIESSIPFVPLSIIPYMASGIFFCAVFFSCKNKYQLKILTWRILFAIIVAGLFFITVPLQFSFTKPEVSNSILKLPFSFLKAFDSPFNQSPSLHIVFAFIFWSVFKDLSRWRNLVMIWLIFLGISTLTTYQHHLIDVLTGAILAHVCFIIIPYRKNDLRYRNLRLANYYFLSGWIIITAALLLNHYIDREGLVLFLPAIVSFIIGYYYQKDTNISSLFVLNLKQNIRQSKKS
;
A
#
# COMPACT_ATOMS: atom_id res chain seq x y z
N MET A 1 -13.54 -20.88 -20.36
CA MET A 1 -13.91 -20.60 -18.96
C MET A 1 -14.85 -19.42 -18.98
N THR A 2 -16.14 -19.69 -18.81
CA THR A 2 -17.20 -18.69 -18.65
C THR A 2 -16.83 -17.80 -17.47
N GLU A 3 -16.56 -16.51 -17.71
CA GLU A 3 -16.34 -15.56 -16.62
C GLU A 3 -17.64 -15.44 -15.82
N MET A 4 -17.67 -16.08 -14.67
CA MET A 4 -18.84 -16.06 -13.81
C MET A 4 -19.04 -14.63 -13.31
N LYS A 5 -20.09 -13.97 -13.83
CA LYS A 5 -20.45 -12.59 -13.51
C LYS A 5 -20.46 -12.39 -12.00
N LEU A 6 -19.72 -11.39 -11.54
CA LEU A 6 -19.59 -11.09 -10.13
C LEU A 6 -20.94 -10.57 -9.59
N LYS A 7 -21.43 -11.12 -8.48
CA LYS A 7 -22.67 -10.65 -7.85
C LYS A 7 -22.32 -9.56 -6.83
N ILE A 8 -23.05 -8.45 -6.84
CA ILE A 8 -22.89 -7.34 -5.88
C ILE A 8 -22.89 -7.83 -4.43
N ARG A 9 -23.75 -8.82 -4.11
CA ARG A 9 -23.80 -9.45 -2.78
C ARG A 9 -22.45 -10.02 -2.33
N GLN A 10 -21.65 -10.57 -3.25
CA GLN A 10 -20.33 -11.11 -2.93
C GLN A 10 -19.33 -10.00 -2.64
N GLN A 11 -19.36 -8.91 -3.42
CA GLN A 11 -18.50 -7.73 -3.20
C GLN A 11 -18.82 -7.08 -1.85
N ALA A 12 -20.11 -6.86 -1.57
CA ALA A 12 -20.58 -6.32 -0.30
C ALA A 12 -20.16 -7.22 0.87
N PHE A 13 -20.35 -8.53 0.77
CA PHE A 13 -19.91 -9.47 1.80
C PHE A 13 -18.40 -9.39 2.07
N THR A 14 -17.57 -9.38 1.01
CA THR A 14 -16.11 -9.29 1.18
C THR A 14 -15.65 -7.94 1.73
N LEU A 15 -16.33 -6.85 1.36
CA LEU A 15 -16.10 -5.52 1.94
C LEU A 15 -16.42 -5.56 3.44
N THR A 16 -17.63 -6.01 3.81
CA THR A 16 -18.04 -6.13 5.21
C THR A 16 -17.07 -6.98 6.02
N LEU A 17 -16.63 -8.14 5.50
CA LEU A 17 -15.64 -8.98 6.15
C LEU A 17 -14.33 -8.23 6.41
N CYS A 18 -13.76 -7.58 5.38
CA CYS A 18 -12.51 -6.84 5.53
C CYS A 18 -12.66 -5.65 6.49
N THR A 19 -13.79 -4.96 6.46
CA THR A 19 -14.11 -3.86 7.39
C THR A 19 -14.22 -4.36 8.82
N ILE A 20 -14.92 -5.47 9.08
CA ILE A 20 -15.03 -6.05 10.42
C ILE A 20 -13.66 -6.44 10.96
N VAL A 21 -12.85 -7.11 10.15
CA VAL A 21 -11.49 -7.51 10.55
C VAL A 21 -10.61 -6.28 10.79
N PHE A 22 -10.68 -5.27 9.92
CA PHE A 22 -9.97 -4.01 10.10
C PHE A 22 -10.35 -3.34 11.42
N VAL A 23 -11.65 -3.11 11.66
CA VAL A 23 -12.15 -2.45 12.87
C VAL A 23 -11.77 -3.23 14.12
N ALA A 24 -11.90 -4.56 14.10
CA ALA A 24 -11.55 -5.41 15.23
C ALA A 24 -10.05 -5.33 15.57
N VAL A 25 -9.17 -5.55 14.58
CA VAL A 25 -7.72 -5.53 14.77
C VAL A 25 -7.24 -4.12 15.15
N TYR A 26 -7.71 -3.10 14.43
CA TYR A 26 -7.29 -1.72 14.63
C TYR A 26 -7.66 -1.20 16.03
N ASN A 27 -8.89 -1.46 16.48
CA ASN A 27 -9.33 -1.06 17.83
C ASN A 27 -8.64 -1.88 18.92
N PHE A 28 -8.39 -3.18 18.68
CA PHE A 28 -7.64 -4.00 19.63
C PHE A 28 -6.21 -3.49 19.82
N CYS A 29 -5.48 -3.22 18.73
CA CYS A 29 -4.13 -2.65 18.78
C CYS A 29 -4.13 -1.27 19.44
N THR A 30 -5.13 -0.43 19.16
CA THR A 30 -5.29 0.88 19.79
C THR A 30 -5.50 0.77 21.30
N TRP A 31 -6.41 -0.11 21.73
CA TRP A 31 -6.67 -0.37 23.14
C TRP A 31 -5.41 -0.87 23.84
N TYR A 32 -4.72 -1.85 23.25
CA TYR A 32 -3.48 -2.39 23.79
C TYR A 32 -2.42 -1.29 23.94
N ALA A 33 -2.15 -0.51 22.90
CA ALA A 33 -1.16 0.57 22.96
C ALA A 33 -1.55 1.65 23.99
N SER A 34 -2.84 1.97 24.11
CA SER A 34 -3.33 2.93 25.12
C SER A 34 -3.20 2.44 26.56
N SER A 35 -3.04 1.13 26.78
CA SER A 35 -2.81 0.54 28.11
C SER A 35 -1.34 0.53 28.52
N LEU A 36 -0.42 0.85 27.61
CA LEU A 36 1.01 0.93 27.89
C LEU A 36 1.34 2.25 28.58
N GLU A 37 2.26 2.20 29.54
CA GLU A 37 2.74 3.40 30.25
C GLU A 37 3.48 4.36 29.31
N HIS A 38 4.26 3.81 28.37
CA HIS A 38 5.03 4.57 27.40
C HIS A 38 4.92 3.95 26.02
N VAL A 39 4.56 4.77 25.02
CA VAL A 39 4.59 4.41 23.61
C VAL A 39 5.62 5.29 22.91
N PRO A 40 6.72 4.72 22.38
CA PRO A 40 7.77 5.51 21.75
C PRO A 40 7.30 6.11 20.42
N SER A 41 8.06 7.08 19.92
CA SER A 41 7.95 7.62 18.57
C SER A 41 9.30 7.51 17.88
N PHE A 42 9.28 7.28 16.57
CA PHE A 42 10.50 7.30 15.74
C PHE A 42 10.32 8.28 14.59
N THR A 43 11.30 9.17 14.42
CA THR A 43 11.36 10.17 13.37
C THR A 43 12.76 10.29 12.79
N PHE A 44 12.85 10.57 11.50
CA PHE A 44 14.10 10.98 10.88
C PHE A 44 14.27 12.50 10.95
N ASP A 45 15.52 12.98 11.04
CA ASP A 45 15.81 14.42 11.20
C ASP A 45 15.29 15.27 10.04
N ILE A 46 15.25 14.70 8.84
CA ILE A 46 14.74 15.35 7.62
C ILE A 46 13.24 15.67 7.68
N GLU A 47 12.48 14.97 8.53
CA GLU A 47 11.03 15.15 8.65
C GLU A 47 10.65 16.51 9.24
N SER A 48 11.57 17.12 10.02
CA SER A 48 11.40 18.49 10.53
C SER A 48 11.22 19.55 9.43
N SER A 49 11.66 19.24 8.20
CA SER A 49 11.52 20.11 7.03
C SER A 49 10.25 19.88 6.23
N ILE A 50 9.44 18.86 6.58
CA ILE A 50 8.19 18.55 5.88
C ILE A 50 7.12 19.55 6.35
N PRO A 51 6.55 20.38 5.46
CA PRO A 51 5.52 21.34 5.88
C PRO A 51 4.20 20.64 6.18
N PHE A 52 3.49 21.13 7.20
CA PHE A 52 2.08 20.80 7.40
C PHE A 52 1.24 21.47 6.30
N VAL A 53 0.52 20.67 5.51
CA VAL A 53 -0.34 21.16 4.41
C VAL A 53 -1.79 20.77 4.69
N PRO A 54 -2.62 21.65 5.27
CA PRO A 54 -3.99 21.32 5.66
C PRO A 54 -4.84 20.78 4.50
N LEU A 55 -4.66 21.30 3.29
CA LEU A 55 -5.42 20.87 2.10
C LEU A 55 -5.17 19.39 1.73
N SER A 56 -4.02 18.83 2.14
CA SER A 56 -3.69 17.42 1.92
C SER A 56 -4.57 16.45 2.72
N ILE A 57 -5.42 16.95 3.63
CA ILE A 57 -6.47 16.13 4.27
C ILE A 57 -7.47 15.54 3.25
N ILE A 58 -7.68 16.21 2.12
CA ILE A 58 -8.59 15.75 1.06
C ILE A 58 -8.12 14.42 0.45
N PRO A 59 -6.89 14.31 -0.10
CA PRO A 59 -6.39 13.04 -0.58
C PRO A 59 -6.24 12.00 0.55
N TYR A 60 -5.94 12.43 1.79
CA TYR A 60 -5.88 11.53 2.94
C TYR A 60 -7.22 10.82 3.20
N MET A 61 -8.31 11.59 3.33
CA MET A 61 -9.64 11.04 3.61
C MET A 61 -10.22 10.22 2.46
N ALA A 62 -9.76 10.46 1.23
CA ALA A 62 -10.17 9.65 0.07
C ALA A 62 -9.78 8.17 0.20
N SER A 63 -8.85 7.82 1.09
CA SER A 63 -8.48 6.43 1.40
C SER A 63 -9.69 5.54 1.72
N GLY A 64 -10.62 6.02 2.56
CA GLY A 64 -11.84 5.29 2.91
C GLY A 64 -12.76 5.06 1.71
N ILE A 65 -12.87 6.05 0.82
CA ILE A 65 -13.64 5.94 -0.42
C ILE A 65 -13.00 4.89 -1.34
N PHE A 66 -11.68 4.92 -1.50
CA PHE A 66 -10.97 3.92 -2.29
C PHE A 66 -11.09 2.51 -1.70
N PHE A 67 -11.07 2.38 -0.38
CA PHE A 67 -11.26 1.11 0.32
C PHE A 67 -12.61 0.48 -0.02
N CYS A 68 -13.69 1.26 -0.08
CA CYS A 68 -14.97 0.76 -0.53
C CYS A 68 -14.97 0.48 -2.05
N ALA A 69 -14.51 1.43 -2.85
CA ALA A 69 -14.58 1.39 -4.31
C ALA A 69 -13.78 0.23 -4.95
N VAL A 70 -12.69 -0.21 -4.31
CA VAL A 70 -11.81 -1.26 -4.86
C VAL A 70 -12.53 -2.61 -4.99
N PHE A 71 -13.41 -2.96 -4.04
CA PHE A 71 -14.20 -4.21 -4.11
C PHE A 71 -15.20 -4.18 -5.26
N PHE A 72 -15.81 -3.01 -5.50
CA PHE A 72 -16.76 -2.81 -6.59
C PHE A 72 -16.11 -2.73 -7.97
N SER A 73 -14.79 -2.50 -8.02
CA SER A 73 -14.00 -2.41 -9.25
C SER A 73 -13.39 -3.75 -9.70
N CYS A 74 -13.58 -4.83 -8.95
CA CYS A 74 -13.10 -6.16 -9.32
C CYS A 74 -13.88 -6.74 -10.51
N LYS A 75 -13.17 -7.22 -11.53
CA LYS A 75 -13.74 -7.77 -12.78
C LYS A 75 -14.32 -9.18 -12.63
N ASN A 76 -13.73 -10.01 -11.77
CA ASN A 76 -14.11 -11.40 -11.61
C ASN A 76 -13.85 -11.92 -10.19
N LYS A 77 -14.46 -13.07 -9.86
CA LYS A 77 -14.41 -13.67 -8.51
C LYS A 77 -12.99 -13.94 -8.04
N TYR A 78 -12.10 -14.23 -8.98
CA TYR A 78 -10.71 -14.50 -8.67
C TYR A 78 -9.96 -13.23 -8.25
N GLN A 79 -10.14 -12.11 -8.98
CA GLN A 79 -9.58 -10.81 -8.57
C GLN A 79 -10.13 -10.36 -7.21
N LEU A 80 -11.43 -10.53 -6.98
CA LEU A 80 -12.04 -10.25 -5.67
C LEU A 80 -11.41 -11.09 -4.56
N LYS A 81 -11.25 -12.41 -4.77
CA LYS A 81 -10.59 -13.31 -3.82
C LYS A 81 -9.17 -12.82 -3.50
N ILE A 82 -8.34 -12.56 -4.52
CA ILE A 82 -6.96 -12.09 -4.30
C ILE A 82 -6.93 -10.75 -3.56
N LEU A 83 -7.81 -9.81 -3.90
CA LEU A 83 -7.96 -8.54 -3.19
C LEU A 83 -8.27 -8.77 -1.70
N THR A 84 -9.29 -9.59 -1.39
CA THR A 84 -9.66 -9.92 -0.01
C THR A 84 -8.48 -10.52 0.76
N TRP A 85 -7.78 -11.51 0.19
CA TRP A 85 -6.62 -12.11 0.86
C TRP A 85 -5.50 -11.10 1.12
N ARG A 86 -5.22 -10.20 0.17
CA ARG A 86 -4.20 -9.15 0.34
C ARG A 86 -4.55 -8.15 1.42
N ILE A 87 -5.81 -7.70 1.47
CA ILE A 87 -6.29 -6.77 2.50
C ILE A 87 -6.24 -7.43 3.88
N LEU A 88 -6.76 -8.65 4.02
CA LEU A 88 -6.73 -9.37 5.30
C LEU A 88 -5.29 -9.63 5.77
N PHE A 89 -4.40 -10.07 4.87
CA PHE A 89 -2.99 -10.26 5.18
C PHE A 89 -2.33 -8.96 5.66
N ALA A 90 -2.55 -7.85 4.94
CA ALA A 90 -2.02 -6.54 5.32
C ALA A 90 -2.49 -6.11 6.71
N ILE A 91 -3.79 -6.25 7.01
CA ILE A 91 -4.37 -5.91 8.31
C ILE A 91 -3.74 -6.74 9.43
N ILE A 92 -3.70 -8.07 9.26
CA ILE A 92 -3.18 -8.97 10.30
C ILE A 92 -1.69 -8.72 10.54
N VAL A 93 -0.89 -8.60 9.48
CA VAL A 93 0.55 -8.38 9.64
C VAL A 93 0.84 -7.00 10.23
N ALA A 94 0.15 -5.94 9.79
CA ALA A 94 0.29 -4.62 10.40
C ALA A 94 -0.13 -4.65 11.88
N GLY A 95 -1.23 -5.32 12.22
CA GLY A 95 -1.68 -5.49 13.60
C GLY A 95 -0.66 -6.21 14.49
N LEU A 96 0.04 -7.22 13.97
CA LEU A 96 1.15 -7.85 14.68
C LEU A 96 2.26 -6.85 14.98
N PHE A 97 2.67 -6.03 14.00
CA PHE A 97 3.66 -4.98 14.20
C PHE A 97 3.22 -3.94 15.23
N PHE A 98 1.97 -3.47 15.17
CA PHE A 98 1.41 -2.52 16.12
C PHE A 98 1.43 -3.02 17.58
N ILE A 99 1.39 -4.35 17.78
CA ILE A 99 1.50 -4.96 19.12
C ILE A 99 2.96 -5.15 19.53
N THR A 100 3.81 -5.63 18.62
CA THR A 100 5.21 -5.95 18.96
C THR A 100 6.11 -4.73 19.07
N VAL A 101 5.82 -3.68 18.29
CA VAL A 101 6.58 -2.42 18.23
C VAL A 101 5.56 -1.27 18.16
N PRO A 102 4.83 -1.00 19.25
CA PRO A 102 3.84 0.09 19.28
C PRO A 102 4.55 1.43 19.11
N LEU A 103 4.04 2.27 18.20
CA LEU A 103 4.60 3.58 17.90
C LEU A 103 3.51 4.63 17.86
N GLN A 104 3.77 5.83 18.36
CA GLN A 104 2.86 6.96 18.22
C GLN A 104 3.45 8.06 17.34
N PHE A 105 2.60 8.83 16.66
CA PHE A 105 3.09 10.02 15.95
C PHE A 105 3.60 11.06 16.96
N SER A 106 4.64 11.81 16.59
CA SER A 106 5.35 12.74 17.49
C SER A 106 4.98 14.20 17.27
N PHE A 107 4.52 14.56 16.07
CA PHE A 107 4.27 15.96 15.72
C PHE A 107 2.94 16.46 16.28
N THR A 108 2.98 17.64 16.89
CA THR A 108 1.78 18.38 17.27
C THR A 108 1.17 18.99 16.02
N LYS A 109 -0.11 18.68 15.77
CA LYS A 109 -0.84 19.19 14.60
C LYS A 109 -1.14 20.68 14.80
N PRO A 110 -0.71 21.57 13.89
CA PRO A 110 -1.04 23.00 13.99
C PRO A 110 -2.55 23.24 13.97
N GLU A 111 -2.99 24.34 14.57
CA GLU A 111 -4.39 24.74 14.48
C GLU A 111 -4.77 25.09 13.03
N VAL A 112 -5.83 24.46 12.53
CA VAL A 112 -6.35 24.72 11.18
C VAL A 112 -7.33 25.87 11.26
N SER A 113 -6.95 27.05 10.74
CA SER A 113 -7.78 28.26 10.78
C SER A 113 -9.06 28.16 9.94
N ASN A 114 -9.00 27.45 8.81
CA ASN A 114 -10.11 27.31 7.87
C ASN A 114 -11.22 26.38 8.39
N SER A 115 -12.42 26.91 8.61
CA SER A 115 -13.58 26.18 9.15
C SER A 115 -14.02 24.97 8.32
N ILE A 116 -13.86 25.00 6.99
CA ILE A 116 -14.21 23.85 6.13
C ILE A 116 -13.24 22.70 6.36
N LEU A 117 -11.96 23.01 6.55
CA LEU A 117 -10.92 22.01 6.82
C LEU A 117 -10.92 21.53 8.27
N LYS A 118 -11.46 22.32 9.22
CA LYS A 118 -11.61 21.85 10.62
C LYS A 118 -12.45 20.58 10.73
N LEU A 119 -13.55 20.48 9.98
CA LEU A 119 -14.45 19.32 10.04
C LEU A 119 -13.75 17.98 9.73
N PRO A 120 -13.04 17.82 8.59
CA PRO A 120 -12.34 16.58 8.30
C PRO A 120 -11.21 16.28 9.29
N PHE A 121 -10.50 17.30 9.83
CA PHE A 121 -9.50 17.08 10.88
C PHE A 121 -10.11 16.67 12.22
N SER A 122 -11.29 17.19 12.59
CA SER A 122 -12.02 16.76 13.78
C SER A 122 -12.52 15.33 13.65
N PHE A 123 -13.04 14.97 12.46
CA PHE A 123 -13.40 13.58 12.16
C PHE A 123 -12.18 12.66 12.26
N LEU A 124 -11.07 13.05 11.64
CA LEU A 124 -9.82 12.32 11.72
C LEU A 124 -9.37 12.09 13.17
N LYS A 125 -9.42 13.12 14.01
CA LYS A 125 -9.05 13.02 15.43
C LYS A 125 -9.95 12.05 16.22
N ALA A 126 -11.21 11.87 15.80
CA ALA A 126 -12.15 10.97 16.45
C ALA A 126 -12.01 9.51 16.00
N PHE A 127 -11.53 9.27 14.77
CA PHE A 127 -11.54 7.95 14.15
C PHE A 127 -10.14 7.33 13.93
N ASP A 128 -9.09 8.16 13.86
CA ASP A 128 -7.73 7.70 13.66
C ASP A 128 -6.98 7.68 15.00
N SER A 129 -6.46 6.51 15.34
CA SER A 129 -5.69 6.23 16.54
C SER A 129 -4.31 6.87 16.46
N PRO A 130 -3.80 7.43 17.57
CA PRO A 130 -2.44 7.94 17.61
C PRO A 130 -1.37 6.85 17.57
N PHE A 131 -1.71 5.58 17.79
CA PHE A 131 -0.77 4.49 18.05
C PHE A 131 -0.55 3.50 16.89
N ASN A 132 -1.40 3.49 15.87
CA ASN A 132 -1.32 2.50 14.78
C ASN A 132 -0.46 3.03 13.61
N GLN A 133 0.82 3.32 13.90
CA GLN A 133 1.72 4.04 12.99
C GLN A 133 2.41 3.13 11.95
N SER A 134 3.37 2.30 12.39
CA SER A 134 4.24 1.51 11.50
C SER A 134 3.85 0.03 11.49
N PRO A 135 3.63 -0.60 10.33
CA PRO A 135 3.64 -0.04 8.97
C PRO A 135 2.36 0.72 8.62
N SER A 136 2.47 1.76 7.78
CA SER A 136 1.30 2.56 7.38
C SER A 136 0.32 1.77 6.50
N LEU A 137 -0.86 1.48 7.05
CA LEU A 137 -1.94 0.81 6.31
C LEU A 137 -2.44 1.65 5.12
N HIS A 138 -2.41 2.98 5.19
CA HIS A 138 -2.72 3.86 4.07
C HIS A 138 -1.84 3.58 2.85
N ILE A 139 -0.54 3.43 3.08
CA ILE A 139 0.43 3.11 2.02
C ILE A 139 0.20 1.69 1.50
N VAL A 140 0.10 0.70 2.39
CA VAL A 140 -0.13 -0.70 2.00
C VAL A 140 -1.39 -0.83 1.14
N PHE A 141 -2.48 -0.19 1.57
CA PHE A 141 -3.73 -0.17 0.84
C PHE A 141 -3.63 0.60 -0.49
N ALA A 142 -2.90 1.72 -0.56
CA ALA A 142 -2.70 2.43 -1.83
C ALA A 142 -2.06 1.52 -2.90
N PHE A 143 -1.04 0.75 -2.54
CA PHE A 143 -0.45 -0.26 -3.43
C PHE A 143 -1.47 -1.34 -3.83
N ILE A 144 -2.21 -1.90 -2.86
CA ILE A 144 -3.21 -2.94 -3.12
C ILE A 144 -4.33 -2.42 -4.02
N PHE A 145 -4.82 -1.20 -3.79
CA PHE A 145 -5.85 -0.54 -4.59
C PHE A 145 -5.38 -0.36 -6.02
N TRP A 146 -4.15 0.11 -6.21
CA TRP A 146 -3.56 0.24 -7.54
C TRP A 146 -3.54 -1.09 -8.32
N SER A 147 -3.36 -2.22 -7.63
CA SER A 147 -3.36 -3.55 -8.26
C SER A 147 -4.70 -3.91 -8.94
N VAL A 148 -5.79 -3.23 -8.57
CA VAL A 148 -7.12 -3.34 -9.19
C VAL A 148 -7.41 -2.13 -10.08
N PHE A 149 -7.21 -0.90 -9.58
CA PHE A 149 -7.58 0.32 -10.30
C PHE A 149 -6.75 0.60 -11.55
N LYS A 150 -5.56 0.02 -11.69
CA LYS A 150 -4.77 0.11 -12.92
C LYS A 150 -5.51 -0.41 -14.16
N ASP A 151 -6.52 -1.25 -13.95
CA ASP A 151 -7.35 -1.83 -15.00
C ASP A 151 -8.51 -0.92 -15.45
N LEU A 152 -8.70 0.25 -14.82
CA LEU A 152 -9.72 1.25 -15.16
C LEU A 152 -9.25 2.13 -16.32
N SER A 153 -9.60 1.78 -17.56
CA SER A 153 -9.08 2.45 -18.76
C SER A 153 -9.20 3.98 -18.77
N ARG A 154 -10.35 4.53 -18.36
CA ARG A 154 -10.64 5.98 -18.41
C ARG A 154 -9.99 6.79 -17.28
N TRP A 155 -9.90 6.22 -16.07
CA TRP A 155 -9.54 6.95 -14.86
C TRP A 155 -8.20 6.53 -14.26
N ARG A 156 -7.48 5.61 -14.92
CA ARG A 156 -6.20 5.05 -14.45
C ARG A 156 -5.22 6.12 -13.98
N ASN A 157 -4.93 7.12 -14.82
CA ASN A 157 -3.93 8.14 -14.50
C ASN A 157 -4.39 9.04 -13.34
N LEU A 158 -5.66 9.41 -13.31
CA LEU A 158 -6.23 10.20 -12.22
C LEU A 158 -6.12 9.45 -10.89
N VAL A 159 -6.51 8.17 -10.86
CA VAL A 159 -6.42 7.35 -9.65
C VAL A 159 -4.95 7.14 -9.24
N MET A 160 -4.04 6.93 -10.19
CA MET A 160 -2.61 6.81 -9.90
C MET A 160 -2.07 8.06 -9.20
N ILE A 161 -2.34 9.24 -9.76
CA ILE A 161 -1.93 10.53 -9.20
C ILE A 161 -2.54 10.71 -7.80
N TRP A 162 -3.81 10.35 -7.63
CA TRP A 162 -4.48 10.47 -6.35
C TRP A 162 -3.89 9.54 -5.29
N LEU A 163 -3.53 8.30 -5.64
CA LEU A 163 -2.88 7.36 -4.71
C LEU A 163 -1.47 7.83 -4.32
N ILE A 164 -0.76 8.53 -5.21
CA ILE A 164 0.50 9.19 -4.88
C ILE A 164 0.26 10.34 -3.89
N PHE A 165 -0.74 11.19 -4.15
CA PHE A 165 -1.12 12.26 -3.22
C PHE A 165 -1.61 11.73 -1.87
N LEU A 166 -2.29 10.58 -1.85
CA LEU A 166 -2.65 9.89 -0.62
C LEU A 166 -1.39 9.55 0.18
N GLY A 167 -0.36 8.97 -0.44
CA GLY A 167 0.89 8.66 0.25
C GLY A 167 1.68 9.88 0.70
N ILE A 168 1.71 10.96 -0.09
CA ILE A 168 2.33 12.23 0.34
C ILE A 168 1.54 12.82 1.51
N SER A 169 0.20 12.73 1.46
CA SER A 169 -0.67 13.32 2.47
C SER A 169 -0.48 12.72 3.84
N THR A 170 -0.07 11.46 3.97
CA THR A 170 0.20 10.86 5.29
C THR A 170 1.28 11.62 6.06
N LEU A 171 2.31 12.09 5.33
CA LEU A 171 3.39 12.91 5.89
C LEU A 171 2.93 14.35 6.09
N THR A 172 2.32 14.98 5.08
CA THR A 172 1.97 16.42 5.15
C THR A 172 0.75 16.74 6.03
N THR A 173 0.01 15.72 6.48
CA THR A 173 -1.03 15.86 7.52
C THR A 173 -0.56 15.43 8.91
N TYR A 174 0.73 15.11 9.06
CA TYR A 174 1.35 14.61 10.30
C TYR A 174 0.58 13.43 10.91
N GLN A 175 0.18 12.46 10.07
CA GLN A 175 -0.44 11.21 10.53
C GLN A 175 0.54 10.06 10.61
N HIS A 176 1.61 10.15 9.82
CA HIS A 176 2.65 9.13 9.74
C HIS A 176 4.00 9.79 9.60
N HIS A 177 5.00 9.04 10.03
CA HIS A 177 6.41 9.31 9.76
C HIS A 177 6.89 8.53 8.54
N LEU A 178 8.02 8.93 7.98
CA LEU A 178 8.64 8.31 6.81
C LEU A 178 8.94 6.83 7.05
N ILE A 179 9.31 6.44 8.27
CA ILE A 179 9.51 5.01 8.60
C ILE A 179 8.23 4.20 8.37
N ASP A 180 7.06 4.75 8.69
CA ASP A 180 5.77 4.09 8.50
C ASP A 180 5.45 3.92 7.01
N VAL A 181 5.84 4.92 6.21
CA VAL A 181 5.66 4.90 4.75
C VAL A 181 6.56 3.86 4.10
N LEU A 182 7.82 3.81 4.51
CA LEU A 182 8.80 2.85 4.00
C LEU A 182 8.42 1.41 4.36
N THR A 183 8.09 1.16 5.62
CA THR A 183 7.64 -0.16 6.10
C THR A 183 6.29 -0.56 5.50
N GLY A 184 5.38 0.41 5.26
CA GLY A 184 4.16 0.19 4.51
C GLY A 184 4.40 -0.25 3.06
N ALA A 185 5.35 0.37 2.36
CA ALA A 185 5.75 -0.05 1.02
C ALA A 185 6.39 -1.45 1.01
N ILE A 186 7.26 -1.74 1.98
CA ILE A 186 7.85 -3.08 2.20
C ILE A 186 6.74 -4.12 2.39
N LEU A 187 5.80 -3.88 3.30
CA LEU A 187 4.69 -4.79 3.58
C LEU A 187 3.80 -5.00 2.35
N ALA A 188 3.57 -3.96 1.53
CA ALA A 188 2.83 -4.10 0.29
C ALA A 188 3.49 -5.07 -0.69
N HIS A 189 4.80 -4.96 -0.89
CA HIS A 189 5.54 -5.87 -1.79
C HIS A 189 5.65 -7.29 -1.23
N VAL A 190 5.84 -7.44 0.08
CA VAL A 190 5.75 -8.75 0.77
C VAL A 190 4.39 -9.39 0.53
N CYS A 191 3.31 -8.61 0.68
CA CYS A 191 1.94 -9.06 0.40
C CYS A 191 1.77 -9.52 -1.06
N PHE A 192 2.34 -8.82 -2.04
CA PHE A 192 2.29 -9.23 -3.43
C PHE A 192 3.10 -10.47 -3.77
N ILE A 193 4.19 -10.73 -3.04
CA ILE A 193 5.03 -11.91 -3.20
C ILE A 193 4.34 -13.15 -2.59
N ILE A 194 3.80 -13.02 -1.38
CA ILE A 194 3.11 -14.10 -0.66
C ILE A 194 1.76 -14.42 -1.33
N ILE A 195 1.04 -13.39 -1.77
CA ILE A 195 -0.29 -13.48 -2.39
C ILE A 195 -0.22 -12.93 -3.84
N PRO A 196 0.42 -13.66 -4.76
CA PRO A 196 0.55 -13.24 -6.15
C PRO A 196 -0.79 -13.38 -6.89
N TYR A 197 -1.04 -12.49 -7.85
CA TYR A 197 -2.30 -12.54 -8.61
C TYR A 197 -2.47 -13.86 -9.36
N ARG A 198 -1.43 -14.43 -10.00
CA ARG A 198 -1.47 -15.79 -10.59
C ARG A 198 -0.14 -16.50 -10.44
N LYS A 199 -0.03 -17.41 -9.45
CA LYS A 199 1.23 -18.11 -9.13
C LYS A 199 1.74 -19.00 -10.27
N ASN A 200 0.88 -19.72 -10.98
CA ASN A 200 1.32 -20.71 -11.97
C ASN A 200 1.22 -20.20 -13.42
N ASP A 201 1.00 -18.91 -13.62
CA ASP A 201 0.86 -18.31 -14.96
C ASP A 201 2.17 -17.60 -15.34
N LEU A 202 2.85 -18.13 -16.37
CA LEU A 202 4.13 -17.59 -16.85
C LEU A 202 4.05 -16.12 -17.24
N ARG A 203 2.88 -15.63 -17.66
CA ARG A 203 2.65 -14.22 -18.00
C ARG A 203 2.82 -13.30 -16.80
N TYR A 204 2.78 -13.81 -15.56
CA TYR A 204 2.95 -13.05 -14.33
C TYR A 204 4.31 -13.29 -13.68
N ARG A 205 5.22 -14.06 -14.33
CA ARG A 205 6.56 -14.32 -13.81
C ARG A 205 7.34 -13.02 -13.62
N ASN A 206 7.40 -12.19 -14.64
CA ASN A 206 8.16 -10.94 -14.60
C ASN A 206 7.57 -9.96 -13.57
N LEU A 207 6.24 -9.90 -13.44
CA LEU A 207 5.61 -9.10 -12.38
C LEU A 207 6.00 -9.56 -10.96
N ARG A 208 6.20 -10.87 -10.74
CA ARG A 208 6.69 -11.37 -9.44
C ARG A 208 8.14 -10.98 -9.21
N LEU A 209 9.00 -11.15 -10.20
CA LEU A 209 10.41 -10.71 -10.13
C LEU A 209 10.49 -9.21 -9.85
N ALA A 210 9.67 -8.41 -10.53
CA ALA A 210 9.56 -6.97 -10.27
C ALA A 210 9.27 -6.67 -8.80
N ASN A 211 8.35 -7.39 -8.16
CA ASN A 211 8.07 -7.19 -6.74
C ASN A 211 9.24 -7.55 -5.81
N TYR A 212 10.07 -8.53 -6.15
CA TYR A 212 11.29 -8.81 -5.38
C TYR A 212 12.31 -7.67 -5.48
N TYR A 213 12.48 -7.11 -6.67
CA TYR A 213 13.36 -5.94 -6.87
C TYR A 213 12.82 -4.67 -6.22
N PHE A 214 11.51 -4.45 -6.25
CA PHE A 214 10.91 -3.34 -5.51
C PHE A 214 11.05 -3.54 -4.00
N LEU A 215 10.83 -4.75 -3.49
CA LEU A 215 11.06 -5.08 -2.10
C LEU A 215 12.51 -4.82 -1.68
N SER A 216 13.49 -5.28 -2.47
CA SER A 216 14.90 -5.01 -2.19
C SER A 216 15.21 -3.53 -2.23
N GLY A 217 14.68 -2.79 -3.20
CA GLY A 217 14.83 -1.33 -3.29
C GLY A 217 14.33 -0.61 -2.03
N TRP A 218 13.13 -0.95 -1.55
CA TRP A 218 12.58 -0.36 -0.32
C TRP A 218 13.38 -0.74 0.93
N ILE A 219 13.80 -2.01 1.07
CA ILE A 219 14.65 -2.44 2.19
C ILE A 219 15.97 -1.68 2.20
N ILE A 220 16.61 -1.52 1.03
CA ILE A 220 17.89 -0.81 0.90
C ILE A 220 17.71 0.68 1.20
N ILE A 221 16.62 1.33 0.75
CA ILE A 221 16.32 2.73 1.12
C ILE A 221 16.16 2.86 2.64
N THR A 222 15.39 1.97 3.27
CA THR A 222 15.19 2.00 4.71
C THR A 222 16.51 1.81 5.45
N ALA A 223 17.35 0.86 5.01
CA ALA A 223 18.68 0.65 5.58
C ALA A 223 19.58 1.88 5.40
N ALA A 224 19.57 2.50 4.22
CA ALA A 224 20.34 3.72 3.94
C ALA A 224 19.97 4.86 4.91
N LEU A 225 18.68 5.06 5.12
CA LEU A 225 18.16 6.11 6.01
C LEU A 225 18.46 5.80 7.49
N LEU A 226 18.32 4.54 7.91
CA LEU A 226 18.67 4.13 9.28
C LEU A 226 20.17 4.26 9.56
N LEU A 227 21.03 3.85 8.61
CA LEU A 227 22.48 4.01 8.74
C LEU A 227 22.89 5.49 8.80
N ASN A 228 22.27 6.33 7.97
CA ASN A 228 22.49 7.77 8.01
C ASN A 228 22.05 8.39 9.36
N HIS A 229 20.99 7.86 9.98
CA HIS A 229 20.50 8.37 11.26
C HIS A 229 21.36 7.91 12.45
N TYR A 230 21.84 6.66 12.46
CA TYR A 230 22.55 6.08 13.62
C TYR A 230 24.07 6.07 13.52
N ILE A 231 24.65 6.07 12.32
CA ILE A 231 26.09 5.92 12.11
C ILE A 231 26.67 7.18 11.49
N ASP A 232 26.55 7.33 10.16
CA ASP A 232 27.08 8.47 9.42
C ASP A 232 26.48 8.49 8.00
N ARG A 233 26.70 9.61 7.30
CA ARG A 233 26.20 9.88 5.94
C ARG A 233 26.71 8.89 4.88
N GLU A 234 27.73 8.09 5.19
CA GLU A 234 28.21 7.02 4.31
C GLU A 234 27.10 6.00 3.98
N GLY A 235 26.12 5.82 4.87
CA GLY A 235 24.94 4.98 4.62
C GLY A 235 24.14 5.38 3.37
N LEU A 236 24.22 6.65 2.95
CA LEU A 236 23.52 7.17 1.77
C LEU A 236 24.05 6.60 0.46
N VAL A 237 25.24 5.99 0.44
CA VAL A 237 25.77 5.27 -0.73
C VAL A 237 24.84 4.13 -1.17
N LEU A 238 24.07 3.57 -0.23
CA LEU A 238 23.06 2.55 -0.52
C LEU A 238 21.88 3.04 -1.38
N PHE A 239 21.69 4.35 -1.56
CA PHE A 239 20.69 4.83 -2.51
C PHE A 239 20.96 4.39 -3.95
N LEU A 240 22.23 4.27 -4.35
CA LEU A 240 22.57 3.82 -5.69
C LEU A 240 22.07 2.38 -5.97
N PRO A 241 22.42 1.35 -5.17
CA PRO A 241 21.87 0.01 -5.38
C PRO A 241 20.34 -0.07 -5.18
N ALA A 242 19.74 0.81 -4.36
CA ALA A 242 18.29 0.90 -4.28
C ALA A 242 17.67 1.39 -5.60
N ILE A 243 18.18 2.48 -6.18
CA ILE A 243 17.73 3.02 -7.48
C ILE A 243 17.88 1.95 -8.57
N VAL A 244 19.02 1.26 -8.61
CA VAL A 244 19.24 0.15 -9.56
C VAL A 244 18.18 -0.94 -9.38
N SER A 245 17.85 -1.31 -8.14
CA SER A 245 16.78 -2.29 -7.85
C SER A 245 15.42 -1.81 -8.39
N PHE A 246 15.05 -0.55 -8.15
CA PHE A 246 13.79 0.00 -8.69
C PHE A 246 13.76 0.02 -10.22
N ILE A 247 14.86 0.39 -10.87
CA ILE A 247 14.99 0.40 -12.33
C ILE A 247 14.79 -1.02 -12.89
N ILE A 248 15.47 -2.02 -12.34
CA ILE A 248 15.34 -3.41 -12.76
C ILE A 248 13.90 -3.89 -12.55
N GLY A 249 13.30 -3.59 -11.39
CA GLY A 249 11.91 -3.91 -11.10
C GLY A 249 10.93 -3.30 -12.11
N TYR A 250 11.14 -2.04 -12.48
CA TYR A 250 10.35 -1.35 -13.50
C TYR A 250 10.45 -2.02 -14.87
N TYR A 251 11.65 -2.41 -15.31
CA TYR A 251 11.85 -3.11 -16.58
C TYR A 251 11.13 -4.46 -16.60
N TYR A 252 11.23 -5.27 -15.55
CA TYR A 252 10.48 -6.53 -15.44
C TYR A 252 8.97 -6.30 -15.46
N GLN A 253 8.48 -5.26 -14.77
CA GLN A 253 7.06 -4.94 -14.77
C GLN A 253 6.56 -4.55 -16.17
N LYS A 254 7.36 -3.78 -16.93
CA LYS A 254 7.01 -3.34 -18.29
C LYS A 254 7.07 -4.49 -19.30
N ASP A 255 8.09 -5.35 -19.22
CA ASP A 255 8.28 -6.51 -20.09
C ASP A 255 7.19 -7.59 -19.93
N THR A 256 6.43 -7.54 -18.84
CA THR A 256 5.21 -8.34 -18.65
C THR A 256 4.21 -8.13 -19.82
N ASN A 257 4.14 -6.92 -20.38
CA ASN A 257 3.26 -6.65 -21.52
C ASN A 257 3.75 -7.34 -22.80
N ILE A 258 5.07 -7.41 -23.04
CA ILE A 258 5.68 -7.97 -24.25
C ILE A 258 5.66 -9.50 -24.22
N SER A 259 6.06 -10.09 -23.09
CA SER A 259 6.00 -11.54 -22.88
C SER A 259 4.57 -12.11 -23.01
N SER A 260 3.54 -11.32 -22.65
CA SER A 260 2.14 -11.71 -22.85
C SER A 260 1.76 -11.87 -24.33
N LEU A 261 2.25 -10.98 -25.21
CA LEU A 261 2.06 -11.05 -26.67
C LEU A 261 2.76 -12.29 -27.26
N PHE A 262 4.00 -12.55 -26.85
CA PHE A 262 4.77 -13.70 -27.34
C PHE A 262 4.14 -15.05 -26.95
N VAL A 263 3.68 -15.19 -25.70
CA VAL A 263 3.00 -16.42 -25.23
C VAL A 263 1.65 -16.62 -25.91
N LEU A 264 0.93 -15.54 -26.23
CA LEU A 264 -0.31 -15.61 -27.01
C LEU A 264 -0.04 -16.14 -28.42
N ASN A 265 0.99 -15.63 -29.10
CA ASN A 265 1.40 -16.10 -30.43
C ASN A 265 1.82 -17.58 -30.42
N LEU A 266 2.62 -18.01 -29.45
CA LEU A 266 3.02 -19.42 -29.30
C LEU A 266 1.81 -20.35 -29.11
N LYS A 267 0.84 -19.97 -28.27
CA LYS A 267 -0.37 -20.77 -28.06
C LYS A 267 -1.29 -20.81 -29.29
N GLN A 268 -1.34 -19.73 -30.07
CA GLN A 268 -2.07 -19.71 -31.34
C GLN A 268 -1.41 -20.63 -32.38
N ASN A 269 -0.09 -20.56 -32.53
CA ASN A 269 0.66 -21.42 -33.46
C ASN A 269 0.52 -22.91 -33.11
N ILE A 270 0.62 -23.28 -31.83
CA ILE A 270 0.43 -24.68 -31.38
C ILE A 270 -1.02 -25.16 -31.60
N ARG A 271 -2.01 -24.26 -31.51
CA ARG A 271 -3.41 -24.60 -31.81
C ARG A 271 -3.67 -24.78 -33.29
N GLN A 272 -2.99 -24.02 -34.15
CA GLN A 272 -3.09 -24.17 -35.60
C GLN A 272 -2.41 -25.45 -36.07
N SER A 273 -1.24 -25.79 -35.54
CA SER A 273 -0.51 -27.02 -35.90
C SER A 273 -1.18 -28.32 -35.43
N LYS A 274 -2.14 -28.24 -34.50
CA LYS A 274 -2.95 -29.40 -34.06
C LYS A 274 -4.26 -29.55 -34.83
N LYS A 275 -4.57 -28.61 -35.73
CA LYS A 275 -5.76 -28.62 -36.59
C LYS A 275 -5.45 -28.92 -38.06
N SER A 276 -4.17 -28.89 -38.45
CA SER A 276 -3.63 -29.45 -39.69
C SER A 276 -3.27 -30.91 -39.50
#